data_AF-A0A2G9V5L8-F1
#
_entry.id   AF-A0A2G9V5L8-F1
#
_cell.length_a   1.000
_cell.length_b   1.000
_cell.length_c   1.000
_cell.angle_alpha   90.00
_cell.angle_beta   90.00
_cell.angle_gamma   90.00
#
_symmetry.space_group_name_H-M   'P 1'
#
loop_
_entity.id
_entity.type
_entity.pdbx_description
1 polymer ?
#
loop_
_entity_poly.entity_id
_entity_poly.type
_entity_poly.pdbx_seq_one_letter_code
_entity_poly.pdbx_strand_id
1 'polypeptide(L)'
;MFLISTHDCWWATARGEQLRKKIEQRPSRERLLNQHILLSDGRVAPLIEQRARLLRQDRIRRNLSRKLEARPGPLELVTRKILQADADLEQAIEELALKIGGHMWAERVKEEYPAIIS
;
A
#
# COMPACT_ATOMS: atom_id res chain seq x y z
N MET A 1 -54.34 54.09 -8.13
CA MET A 1 -53.92 53.69 -6.77
C MET A 1 -53.88 52.17 -6.73
N PHE A 2 -52.74 51.58 -7.09
CA PHE A 2 -52.49 50.15 -6.89
C PHE A 2 -51.21 50.06 -6.06
N LEU A 3 -51.39 49.70 -4.78
CA LEU A 3 -50.30 49.41 -3.85
C LEU A 3 -49.70 48.08 -4.25
N ILE A 4 -48.57 48.10 -4.96
CA ILE A 4 -47.73 46.91 -5.07
C ILE A 4 -47.09 46.75 -3.68
N SER A 5 -47.71 45.89 -2.88
CA SER A 5 -47.25 45.45 -1.58
C SER A 5 -45.78 45.05 -1.65
N THR A 6 -44.92 45.78 -0.93
CA THR A 6 -43.47 45.50 -0.83
C THR A 6 -43.16 44.26 0.02
N HIS A 7 -44.13 43.38 0.27
CA HIS A 7 -43.99 42.29 1.24
C HIS A 7 -43.61 40.93 0.62
N ASP A 8 -43.61 40.80 -0.71
CA ASP A 8 -43.35 39.51 -1.37
C ASP A 8 -41.92 39.35 -1.91
N CYS A 9 -41.03 40.35 -1.78
CA CYS A 9 -39.64 40.24 -2.23
C CYS A 9 -38.68 39.62 -1.20
N TRP A 10 -39.13 39.30 0.01
CA TRP A 10 -38.25 38.90 1.12
C TRP A 10 -37.93 37.39 1.20
N TRP A 11 -38.64 36.52 0.49
CA TRP A 11 -38.37 35.07 0.51
C TRP A 11 -37.49 34.60 -0.66
N ALA A 12 -37.42 35.37 -1.76
CA ALA A 12 -36.55 35.08 -2.90
C ALA A 12 -35.05 35.22 -2.55
N THR A 13 -34.72 36.01 -1.51
CA THR A 13 -33.36 36.28 -1.04
C THR A 13 -32.81 35.15 -0.16
N ALA A 14 -33.64 34.49 0.65
CA ALA A 14 -33.21 33.48 1.61
C ALA A 14 -32.50 32.28 0.96
N ARG A 15 -32.98 31.80 -0.19
CA ARG A 15 -32.34 30.70 -0.95
C ARG A 15 -31.00 31.14 -1.55
N GLY A 16 -30.92 32.37 -2.03
CA GLY A 16 -29.69 32.96 -2.55
C GLY A 16 -28.64 33.14 -1.46
N GLU A 17 -29.02 33.59 -0.27
CA GLU A 17 -28.14 33.72 0.89
C GLU A 17 -27.62 32.36 1.38
N GLN A 18 -28.48 31.34 1.44
CA GLN A 18 -28.06 29.98 1.78
C GLN A 18 -27.04 29.43 0.78
N LEU A 19 -27.25 29.67 -0.51
CA LEU A 19 -26.29 29.25 -1.55
C LEU A 19 -24.96 29.98 -1.41
N ARG A 20 -24.97 31.30 -1.20
CA ARG A 20 -23.76 32.11 -0.97
C ARG A 20 -22.94 31.55 0.19
N LYS A 21 -23.56 31.32 1.34
CA LYS A 21 -22.90 30.72 2.51
C LYS A 21 -22.28 29.35 2.20
N LYS A 22 -22.96 28.50 1.43
CA LYS A 22 -22.44 27.18 1.04
C LYS A 22 -21.27 27.27 0.05
N ILE A 23 -21.29 28.24 -0.85
CA ILE A 23 -20.18 28.47 -1.79
C ILE A 23 -18.95 29.00 -1.04
N GLU A 24 -19.14 29.92 -0.10
CA GLU A 24 -18.07 30.44 0.76
C GLU A 24 -17.44 29.33 1.62
N GLN A 25 -18.25 28.42 2.15
CA GLN A 25 -17.80 27.29 2.95
C GLN A 25 -17.32 26.09 2.11
N ARG A 26 -17.23 26.23 0.79
CA ARG A 26 -16.85 25.11 -0.09
C ARG A 26 -15.41 24.67 0.21
N PRO A 27 -15.19 23.38 0.52
CA PRO A 27 -13.84 22.85 0.71
C PRO A 27 -12.97 22.98 -0.55
N SER A 28 -11.66 23.16 -0.36
CA SER A 28 -10.71 23.16 -1.48
C SER A 28 -10.73 21.82 -2.22
N ARG A 29 -10.43 21.86 -3.51
CA ARG A 29 -10.39 20.67 -4.36
C ARG A 29 -9.41 19.63 -3.84
N GLU A 30 -8.21 20.06 -3.44
CA GLU A 30 -7.17 19.18 -2.89
C GLU A 30 -7.64 18.44 -1.64
N ARG A 31 -8.37 19.13 -0.75
CA ARG A 31 -8.95 18.49 0.44
C ARG A 31 -9.90 17.36 0.05
N LEU A 32 -10.75 17.57 -0.96
CA LEU A 32 -11.68 16.54 -1.43
C LEU A 32 -10.98 15.34 -2.10
N LEU A 33 -9.83 15.56 -2.76
CA LEU A 33 -9.00 14.50 -3.33
C LEU A 33 -8.30 13.69 -2.25
N ASN A 34 -7.70 14.36 -1.26
CA ASN A 34 -7.05 13.71 -0.11
C ASN A 34 -8.03 12.86 0.70
N GLN A 35 -9.28 13.34 0.83
CA GLN A 35 -10.35 12.61 1.49
C GLN A 35 -10.98 11.52 0.60
N HIS A 36 -10.51 11.33 -0.64
CA HIS A 36 -11.02 10.36 -1.61
C HIS A 36 -12.52 10.55 -1.95
N ILE A 37 -13.03 11.78 -1.83
CA ILE A 37 -14.39 12.16 -2.24
C ILE A 37 -14.41 12.44 -3.73
N LEU A 38 -13.44 13.24 -4.20
CA LEU A 38 -13.16 13.36 -5.63
C LEU A 38 -12.22 12.22 -6.03
N LEU A 39 -12.59 11.50 -7.08
CA LEU A 39 -11.90 10.28 -7.51
C LEU A 39 -10.73 10.56 -8.48
N SER A 40 -10.72 11.74 -9.11
CA SER A 40 -9.73 12.11 -10.10
C SER A 40 -9.21 13.54 -9.94
N ASP A 41 -7.91 13.67 -10.13
CA ASP A 41 -7.20 14.95 -10.21
C ASP A 41 -7.47 15.68 -11.53
N GLY A 42 -8.38 15.20 -12.39
CA GLY A 42 -8.70 15.78 -13.69
C GLY A 42 -7.79 15.32 -14.83
N ARG A 43 -6.87 14.39 -14.56
CA ARG A 43 -5.97 13.80 -15.57
C ARG A 43 -6.65 12.74 -16.45
N VAL A 44 -7.75 12.16 -15.96
CA VAL A 44 -8.50 11.11 -16.64
C VAL A 44 -9.90 11.66 -16.95
N ALA A 45 -10.38 11.42 -18.16
CA ALA A 45 -11.73 11.81 -18.54
C ALA A 45 -12.78 11.14 -17.66
N PRO A 46 -13.87 11.84 -17.25
CA PRO A 46 -14.90 11.30 -16.35
C PRO A 46 -15.49 9.96 -16.84
N LEU A 47 -15.63 9.80 -18.16
CA LEU A 47 -16.20 8.60 -18.77
C LEU A 47 -15.37 7.32 -18.51
N ILE A 48 -14.05 7.44 -18.37
CA ILE A 48 -13.13 6.28 -18.27
C ILE A 48 -12.60 6.11 -16.84
N GLU A 49 -12.95 7.01 -15.92
CA GLU A 49 -12.45 7.05 -14.54
C GLU A 49 -12.63 5.71 -13.81
N GLN A 50 -13.81 5.10 -13.94
CA GLN A 50 -14.10 3.80 -13.33
C GLN A 50 -13.18 2.70 -13.87
N ARG A 51 -12.98 2.64 -15.19
CA ARG A 51 -12.10 1.64 -15.82
C ARG A 51 -10.65 1.85 -15.41
N ALA A 52 -10.19 3.09 -15.35
CA ALA A 52 -8.85 3.42 -14.87
C ALA A 52 -8.65 3.02 -13.40
N ARG A 53 -9.68 3.15 -12.55
CA ARG A 53 -9.65 2.67 -11.16
C ARG A 53 -9.54 1.16 -11.07
N LEU A 54 -10.34 0.42 -11.85
CA LEU A 54 -10.28 -1.04 -11.88
C LEU A 54 -8.90 -1.53 -12.34
N LEU A 55 -8.33 -0.91 -13.38
CA LEU A 55 -6.98 -1.22 -13.84
C LEU A 55 -5.91 -0.99 -12.74
N ARG A 56 -6.02 0.10 -11.98
CA ARG A 56 -5.13 0.36 -10.83
C ARG A 56 -5.26 -0.73 -9.76
N GLN A 57 -6.49 -1.10 -9.42
CA GLN A 57 -6.77 -2.16 -8.45
C GLN A 57 -6.19 -3.50 -8.90
N ASP A 58 -6.37 -3.87 -10.16
CA ASP A 58 -5.87 -5.11 -10.73
C ASP A 58 -4.34 -5.17 -10.76
N ARG A 59 -3.69 -4.03 -11.02
CA ARG A 59 -2.24 -3.91 -10.93
C ARG A 59 -1.75 -4.11 -9.50
N ILE A 60 -2.41 -3.50 -8.52
CA ILE A 60 -2.09 -3.68 -7.10
C ILE A 60 -2.29 -5.14 -6.70
N ARG A 61 -3.44 -5.72 -7.03
CA ARG A 61 -3.77 -7.13 -6.76
C ARG A 61 -2.70 -8.07 -7.29
N ARG A 62 -2.35 -7.97 -8.58
CA ARG A 62 -1.28 -8.80 -9.18
C ARG A 62 0.07 -8.60 -8.49
N ASN A 63 0.42 -7.36 -8.15
CA ASN A 63 1.68 -7.08 -7.46
C ASN A 63 1.72 -7.71 -6.06
N LEU A 64 0.62 -7.59 -5.32
CA LEU A 64 0.47 -8.19 -3.99
C LEU A 64 0.49 -9.71 -4.06
N SER A 65 -0.22 -10.32 -5.00
CA SER A 65 -0.20 -11.78 -5.22
C SER A 65 1.23 -12.29 -5.41
N ARG A 66 2.00 -11.67 -6.32
CA ARG A 66 3.41 -12.04 -6.54
C ARG A 66 4.28 -11.87 -5.29
N LYS A 67 4.04 -10.83 -4.48
CA LYS A 67 4.76 -10.60 -3.22
C LYS A 67 4.39 -11.61 -2.14
N LEU A 68 3.15 -12.08 -2.13
CA LEU A 68 2.68 -13.11 -1.20
C LEU A 68 3.25 -14.48 -1.57
N GLU A 69 3.32 -14.81 -2.86
CA GLU A 69 3.97 -16.03 -3.35
C GLU A 69 5.46 -16.06 -2.98
N ALA A 70 6.14 -14.92 -3.11
CA ALA A 70 7.57 -14.79 -2.76
C ALA A 70 7.80 -14.37 -1.29
N ARG A 71 6.85 -14.60 -0.39
CA ARG A 71 6.96 -14.16 0.99
C ARG A 71 8.01 -15.01 1.73
N PRO A 72 9.12 -14.40 2.23
CA PRO A 72 10.18 -15.15 2.91
C PRO A 72 9.68 -15.73 4.23
N GLY A 73 10.27 -16.86 4.62
CA GLY A 73 9.94 -17.53 5.87
C GLY A 73 10.44 -16.75 7.10
N PRO A 74 9.86 -16.97 8.30
CA PRO A 74 10.33 -16.33 9.52
C PRO A 74 11.81 -16.61 9.82
N LEU A 75 12.26 -17.85 9.59
CA LEU A 75 13.65 -18.25 9.79
C LEU A 75 14.59 -17.50 8.84
N GLU A 76 14.20 -17.35 7.57
CA GLU A 76 14.97 -16.61 6.57
C GLU A 76 15.17 -15.13 6.96
N LEU A 77 14.18 -14.54 7.63
CA LEU A 77 14.27 -13.15 8.13
C LEU A 77 15.23 -13.02 9.32
N VAL A 78 15.27 -14.02 10.21
CA VAL A 78 16.24 -14.08 11.32
C VAL A 78 17.65 -14.28 10.78
N THR A 79 17.84 -15.21 9.84
CA THR A 79 19.14 -15.43 9.18
C THR A 79 19.65 -14.17 8.48
N ARG A 80 18.77 -13.37 7.88
CA ARG A 80 19.11 -12.08 7.26
C ARG A 80 19.26 -10.92 8.26
N LYS A 81 19.18 -11.18 9.56
CA LYS A 81 19.28 -10.20 10.66
C LYS A 81 18.28 -9.04 10.52
N ILE A 82 17.12 -9.31 9.95
CA ILE A 82 15.99 -8.36 9.83
C ILE A 82 15.07 -8.47 11.05
N LEU A 83 14.83 -9.70 11.53
CA LEU A 83 14.18 -9.97 12.80
C LEU A 83 15.23 -10.36 13.83
N GLN A 84 15.10 -9.84 15.05
CA GLN A 84 15.87 -10.30 16.20
C GLN A 84 15.16 -11.51 16.80
N ALA A 85 15.90 -12.58 17.01
CA ALA A 85 15.43 -13.76 17.73
C ALA A 85 16.10 -13.83 19.10
N ASP A 86 15.61 -14.74 19.96
CA ASP A 86 16.28 -15.02 21.22
C ASP A 86 17.73 -15.45 20.97
N ALA A 87 18.66 -15.02 21.83
CA ALA A 87 20.09 -15.23 21.64
C ALA A 87 20.45 -16.73 21.46
N ASP A 88 19.75 -17.61 22.18
CA ASP A 88 19.93 -19.06 22.08
C ASP A 88 19.53 -19.60 20.70
N LEU A 89 18.46 -19.05 20.11
CA LEU A 89 17.98 -19.42 18.78
C LEU A 89 18.91 -18.89 17.68
N GLU A 90 19.42 -17.67 17.83
CA GLU A 90 20.41 -17.09 16.91
C GLU A 90 21.72 -17.89 16.91
N GLN A 91 22.24 -18.24 18.10
CA GLN A 91 23.43 -19.08 18.24
C GLN A 91 23.23 -20.47 17.63
N ALA A 92 22.09 -21.12 17.90
CA ALA A 92 21.77 -22.42 17.32
C ALA A 92 21.71 -22.39 15.78
N ILE A 93 21.17 -21.31 15.19
CA ILE A 93 21.13 -21.14 13.73
C ILE A 93 22.53 -20.93 13.15
N GLU A 94 23.38 -20.12 13.78
CA GLU A 94 24.77 -19.89 13.34
C GLU A 94 25.61 -21.18 13.46
N GLU A 95 25.48 -21.94 14.55
CA GLU A 95 26.16 -23.23 14.73
C GLU A 95 25.72 -24.27 13.68
N LEU A 96 24.41 -24.39 13.44
CA LEU A 96 23.87 -25.28 12.41
C LEU A 96 24.39 -24.91 11.02
N ALA A 97 24.46 -23.61 10.69
CA ALA A 97 24.97 -23.15 9.41
C ALA A 97 26.45 -23.51 9.21
N LEU A 98 27.27 -23.36 10.25
CA LEU A 98 28.69 -23.76 10.24
C LEU A 98 28.84 -25.28 10.08
N LYS A 99 28.02 -26.06 10.78
CA LYS A 99 28.07 -27.53 10.73
C LYS A 99 27.65 -28.08 9.37
N ILE A 100 26.60 -27.52 8.77
CA ILE A 100 26.16 -27.87 7.41
C ILE A 100 27.21 -27.45 6.38
N GLY A 101 27.75 -26.24 6.49
CA GLY A 101 28.82 -25.77 5.60
C GLY A 101 30.09 -26.63 5.69
N GLY A 102 30.44 -27.10 6.89
CA GLY A 102 31.52 -28.03 7.14
C GLY A 102 31.27 -29.42 6.53
N HIS A 103 30.06 -29.97 6.64
CA HIS A 103 29.69 -31.23 5.98
C HIS A 103 29.79 -31.13 4.46
N MET A 104 29.27 -30.04 3.88
CA MET A 104 29.34 -29.77 2.44
C MET A 104 30.78 -29.68 1.93
N TRP A 105 31.68 -29.06 2.72
CA TRP A 105 33.11 -29.04 2.42
C TRP A 105 33.75 -30.43 2.55
N ALA A 106 33.44 -31.17 3.61
CA ALA A 106 33.98 -32.51 3.83
C ALA A 106 33.53 -33.54 2.78
N GLU A 107 32.28 -33.44 2.32
CA GLU A 107 31.70 -34.31 1.28
C GLU A 107 32.28 -34.01 -0.09
N ARG A 108 32.46 -32.72 -0.45
CA ARG A 108 33.19 -32.31 -1.65
C ARG A 108 34.65 -32.81 -1.64
N VAL A 109 35.33 -32.69 -0.50
CA VAL A 109 36.72 -33.19 -0.36
C VAL A 109 36.81 -34.71 -0.49
N LYS A 110 35.80 -35.46 -0.02
CA LYS A 110 35.71 -36.93 -0.22
C LYS A 110 35.51 -37.31 -1.69
N GLU A 111 34.74 -36.54 -2.45
CA GLU A 111 34.57 -36.76 -3.90
C GLU A 111 35.85 -36.44 -4.68
N GLU A 112 36.56 -35.39 -4.30
CA GLU A 112 37.73 -34.90 -5.03
C GLU A 112 39.00 -35.75 -4.76
N TYR A 113 39.12 -36.36 -3.57
CA TYR A 113 40.27 -37.19 -3.20
C TYR A 113 39.87 -38.46 -2.40
N PRO A 114 39.27 -39.48 -3.06
CA PRO A 114 38.79 -40.67 -2.36
C PRO A 114 39.91 -41.55 -1.79
N ALA A 115 41.14 -41.42 -2.28
CA ALA A 115 42.28 -42.25 -1.88
C ALA A 115 42.98 -41.80 -0.58
N ILE A 116 42.59 -40.65 0.00
CA ILE A 116 43.26 -40.07 1.19
C ILE A 116 42.58 -40.50 2.50
N ILE A 117 41.33 -41.01 2.43
CA ILE A 117 40.47 -41.24 3.61
C ILE A 117 40.26 -42.75 3.90
N SER A 118 40.95 -43.66 3.19
CA SER A 118 40.91 -45.10 3.43
C SER A 118 41.73 -45.53 4.65
#